data_AF-A0A9Q0YBL5-F1
#
_entry.id   AF-A0A9Q0YBL5-F1
#
_cell.length_a   1.000
_cell.length_b   1.000
_cell.length_c   1.000
_cell.angle_alpha   90.00
_cell.angle_beta   90.00
_cell.angle_gamma   90.00
#
_symmetry.space_group_name_H-M   'P 1'
#
loop_
_entity.id
_entity.type
_entity.pdbx_description
1 polymer ?
#
loop_
_entity_poly.entity_id
_entity_poly.type
_entity_poly.pdbx_seq_one_letter_code
_entity_poly.pdbx_strand_id
1 'polypeptide(L)'
;MVFFSLLYLAAFVIISSTFEIKRTDRYEGTPVKDCEWDSHFRDLNTKGVILQAFEMFRLKSCIDFKPYEGEKSYLLFEKLDGCWSYIGDFQSGQTVSIGERCEYKDTVEHEILHALGFYHEQSRTDRDDYVNIWWEEIILGQEHNFNKYSDSIISDLNTPYDYESVMHYGPYSFNRNSSIPTVTTKIPEFNGVIGQSQDLSRIDLQRLNRMYNCASSLTLLDQCSFEIINICGMVQGMKDDADWDHILISTGAQSKKCAEKGYSMYFKTTAGSAGESAVLESRILYPRRNEKCLQFYYKFDGSPQDQLVVWIKSDDGTGTVRKTAKLQTISAGGEQHWNFASVPFHSRNKFRYVFQGIKGDPSNSTGGIHVDDITLTETRCPASVWQIRNFTSLFNSTSKGDYVASPIFYSSEGYCFVLKLFPHGPVSSTSENYLGIMFALCSGQNDGVLEWPAGNRQVTFIIIDQDPDVTQRMSSSRSFVTDPNQQDNNTLIWDNPSTAGSFDPLYGRYVGPMFGWRYILSYDYLLRRHFLKNDNLLIFADFEDADDGERRDDIPEINSAAGLSLFQGDILLPKQRSVLSNDHYRWKFPIPFIMADNL
;
A
#
# COMPACT_ATOMS: atom_id res chain seq x y z
N MET A 1 -28.28 1.41 73.39
CA MET A 1 -29.21 1.16 72.27
C MET A 1 -28.37 1.24 70.99
N VAL A 2 -27.84 0.14 70.42
CA VAL A 2 -28.49 -0.97 69.67
C VAL A 2 -28.69 -0.61 68.17
N PHE A 3 -27.87 -1.25 67.32
CA PHE A 3 -28.00 -1.69 65.90
C PHE A 3 -28.03 -0.63 64.76
N PHE A 4 -27.17 -0.67 63.71
CA PHE A 4 -26.89 -1.61 62.57
C PHE A 4 -27.89 -1.54 61.37
N SER A 5 -27.32 -1.30 60.17
CA SER A 5 -27.65 -1.90 58.84
C SER A 5 -28.62 -1.25 57.81
N LEU A 6 -28.01 -0.90 56.66
CA LEU A 6 -28.32 -1.26 55.24
C LEU A 6 -29.42 -0.59 54.37
N LEU A 7 -28.99 -0.40 53.10
CA LEU A 7 -29.70 -0.39 51.78
C LEU A 7 -30.07 0.96 51.09
N TYR A 8 -29.21 1.34 50.12
CA TYR A 8 -29.47 1.53 48.67
C TYR A 8 -30.84 2.11 48.20
N LEU A 9 -30.81 3.19 47.39
CA LEU A 9 -31.07 3.22 45.91
C LEU A 9 -31.59 4.59 45.43
N ALA A 10 -31.11 4.98 44.23
CA ALA A 10 -31.72 5.85 43.22
C ALA A 10 -31.86 7.36 43.45
N ALA A 11 -31.05 8.15 42.74
CA ALA A 11 -31.51 8.89 41.55
C ALA A 11 -30.43 9.86 41.05
N PHE A 12 -29.48 9.37 40.24
CA PHE A 12 -28.78 10.23 39.28
C PHE A 12 -29.58 10.16 37.97
N VAL A 13 -30.23 11.26 37.63
CA VAL A 13 -30.90 11.44 36.35
C VAL A 13 -29.81 11.53 35.27
N ILE A 14 -29.65 10.44 34.53
CA ILE A 14 -28.89 10.38 33.28
C ILE A 14 -29.72 11.17 32.26
N ILE A 15 -29.28 12.38 31.92
CA ILE A 15 -29.69 13.00 30.66
C ILE A 15 -28.84 12.32 29.58
N SER A 16 -29.38 11.23 29.05
CA SER A 16 -28.94 10.60 27.82
C SER A 16 -29.31 11.53 26.67
N SER A 17 -28.47 12.50 26.37
CA SER A 17 -28.39 13.07 25.03
C SER A 17 -27.24 12.37 24.33
N THR A 18 -27.58 11.29 23.62
CA THR A 18 -26.78 10.71 22.55
C THR A 18 -26.54 11.79 21.50
N PHE A 19 -25.43 12.52 21.64
CA PHE A 19 -24.87 13.23 20.50
C PHE A 19 -24.20 12.17 19.63
N GLU A 20 -24.92 11.69 18.62
CA GLU A 20 -24.29 11.17 17.41
C GLU A 20 -23.36 12.26 16.87
N ILE A 21 -22.08 12.19 17.21
CA ILE A 21 -21.05 12.90 16.44
C ILE A 21 -20.95 12.10 15.14
N LYS A 22 -21.83 12.42 14.19
CA LYS A 22 -21.64 12.01 12.81
C LYS A 22 -20.28 12.56 12.39
N ARG A 23 -19.34 11.68 12.06
CA ARG A 23 -18.30 11.94 11.04
C ARG A 23 -19.03 12.30 9.74
N THR A 24 -19.54 13.51 9.62
CA THR A 24 -19.82 14.12 8.32
C THR A 24 -18.51 14.71 7.83
N ASP A 25 -17.99 14.07 6.78
CA ASP A 25 -17.16 14.69 5.75
C ASP A 25 -15.63 14.64 5.93
N ARG A 26 -15.09 13.41 5.99
CA ARG A 26 -13.94 13.03 5.12
C ARG A 26 -13.55 11.54 5.08
N TYR A 27 -14.34 10.64 5.67
CA TYR A 27 -14.24 9.21 5.32
C TYR A 27 -15.06 8.95 4.04
N GLU A 28 -14.66 9.64 2.98
CA GLU A 28 -15.01 9.31 1.60
C GLU A 28 -14.20 8.05 1.24
N GLY A 29 -14.59 6.90 1.77
CA GLY A 29 -13.82 5.65 1.65
C GLY A 29 -14.64 4.38 1.81
N THR A 30 -15.96 4.48 1.96
CA THR A 30 -16.82 3.30 2.00
C THR A 30 -17.03 2.72 0.61
N PRO A 31 -17.10 1.39 0.49
CA PRO A 31 -17.47 0.76 -0.77
C PRO A 31 -18.84 1.21 -1.28
N VAL A 32 -19.07 1.05 -2.58
CA VAL A 32 -20.28 1.47 -3.29
C VAL A 32 -21.40 0.49 -2.98
N LYS A 33 -21.98 0.64 -1.78
CA LYS A 33 -23.29 0.19 -1.28
C LYS A 33 -23.13 -0.23 0.18
N ASP A 34 -23.69 0.58 1.09
CA ASP A 34 -24.00 0.18 2.47
C ASP A 34 -25.19 -0.80 2.44
N CYS A 35 -24.99 -1.98 1.85
CA CYS A 35 -25.72 -3.16 2.26
C CYS A 35 -24.99 -3.64 3.51
N GLU A 36 -25.67 -3.82 4.65
CA GLU A 36 -25.09 -4.24 5.94
C GLU A 36 -23.93 -5.22 5.72
N TRP A 37 -22.71 -4.69 5.70
CA TRP A 37 -21.51 -5.51 5.65
C TRP A 37 -21.52 -6.26 6.97
N ASP A 38 -21.51 -7.59 6.96
CA ASP A 38 -21.56 -8.33 8.22
C ASP A 38 -20.27 -8.10 9.03
N SER A 39 -20.37 -8.08 10.37
CA SER A 39 -19.24 -7.78 11.24
C SER A 39 -18.07 -8.73 11.03
N HIS A 40 -18.33 -10.02 10.76
CA HIS A 40 -17.29 -11.03 10.58
C HIS A 40 -16.40 -10.78 9.35
N PHE A 41 -16.96 -10.23 8.26
CA PHE A 41 -16.18 -9.96 7.05
C PHE A 41 -15.40 -8.65 7.12
N ARG A 42 -15.92 -7.66 7.88
CA ARG A 42 -15.12 -6.52 8.31
C ARG A 42 -13.93 -6.98 9.14
N ASP A 43 -14.16 -7.95 10.00
CA ASP A 43 -13.17 -8.49 10.92
C ASP A 43 -12.03 -9.18 10.12
N LEU A 44 -12.37 -10.15 9.27
CA LEU A 44 -11.41 -10.77 8.34
C LEU A 44 -10.66 -9.76 7.46
N ASN A 45 -11.33 -8.70 6.99
CA ASN A 45 -10.66 -7.64 6.24
C ASN A 45 -9.63 -6.89 7.09
N THR A 46 -9.95 -6.62 8.35
CA THR A 46 -9.06 -5.90 9.28
C THR A 46 -7.77 -6.68 9.51
N LYS A 47 -7.87 -8.00 9.75
CA LYS A 47 -6.70 -8.88 9.86
C LYS A 47 -5.80 -8.80 8.62
N GLY A 48 -6.38 -8.91 7.43
CA GLY A 48 -5.65 -8.78 6.17
C GLY A 48 -4.95 -7.42 6.01
N VAL A 49 -5.63 -6.32 6.37
CA VAL A 49 -5.06 -4.96 6.32
C VAL A 49 -3.91 -4.79 7.32
N ILE A 50 -4.00 -5.36 8.52
CA ILE A 50 -2.90 -5.34 9.50
C ILE A 50 -1.67 -6.04 8.93
N LEU A 51 -1.85 -7.20 8.31
CA LEU A 51 -0.74 -7.93 7.68
C LEU A 51 -0.13 -7.15 6.50
N GLN A 52 -0.95 -6.42 5.73
CA GLN A 52 -0.46 -5.52 4.67
C GLN A 52 0.41 -4.40 5.25
N ALA A 53 -0.01 -3.76 6.35
CA ALA A 53 0.78 -2.74 7.04
C ALA A 53 2.11 -3.31 7.56
N PHE A 54 2.13 -4.53 8.12
CA PHE A 54 3.37 -5.20 8.53
C PHE A 54 4.36 -5.37 7.37
N GLU A 55 3.89 -5.74 6.18
CA GLU A 55 4.77 -5.85 5.00
C GLU A 55 5.33 -4.47 4.57
N MET A 56 4.60 -3.37 4.76
CA MET A 56 5.12 -2.02 4.50
C MET A 56 6.24 -1.64 5.47
N PHE A 57 6.09 -1.93 6.77
CA PHE A 57 7.17 -1.75 7.73
C PHE A 57 8.40 -2.62 7.39
N ARG A 58 8.20 -3.89 7.03
CA ARG A 58 9.29 -4.78 6.61
C ARG A 58 10.00 -4.30 5.34
N LEU A 59 9.25 -3.69 4.41
CA LEU A 59 9.78 -3.14 3.15
C LEU A 59 10.54 -1.84 3.34
N LYS A 60 10.07 -0.96 4.21
CA LYS A 60 10.58 0.42 4.34
C LYS A 60 11.51 0.63 5.53
N SER A 61 11.61 -0.35 6.43
CA SER A 61 12.37 -0.25 7.67
C SER A 61 12.93 -1.61 8.14
N CYS A 62 13.59 -1.61 9.29
CA CYS A 62 14.03 -2.82 9.98
C CYS A 62 13.01 -3.37 11.00
N ILE A 63 11.82 -2.76 11.09
CA ILE A 63 10.77 -3.20 12.01
C ILE A 63 10.18 -4.51 11.49
N ASP A 64 10.12 -5.51 12.37
CA ASP A 64 9.51 -6.81 12.08
C ASP A 64 8.46 -7.16 13.12
N PHE A 65 7.54 -8.04 12.74
CA PHE A 65 6.45 -8.54 13.55
C PHE A 65 6.48 -10.05 13.54
N LYS A 66 6.14 -10.66 14.66
CA LYS A 66 5.97 -12.11 14.73
C LYS A 66 4.76 -12.46 15.61
N PRO A 67 4.17 -13.64 15.42
CA PRO A 67 3.13 -14.09 16.31
C PRO A 67 3.61 -14.22 17.75
N TYR A 68 2.71 -13.99 18.69
CA TYR A 68 2.99 -14.13 20.12
C TYR A 68 3.24 -15.59 20.52
N GLU A 69 4.32 -15.83 21.27
CA GLU A 69 4.76 -17.17 21.72
C GLU A 69 4.97 -17.22 23.25
N GLY A 70 4.48 -16.22 23.99
CA GLY A 70 4.63 -16.12 25.45
C GLY A 70 5.56 -15.00 25.92
N GLU A 71 5.88 -14.04 25.06
CA GLU A 71 6.71 -12.89 25.41
C GLU A 71 6.07 -12.00 26.49
N LYS A 72 6.89 -11.26 27.23
CA LYS A 72 6.36 -10.34 28.23
C LYS A 72 5.62 -9.15 27.60
N SER A 73 6.15 -8.63 26.49
CA SER A 73 5.59 -7.48 25.78
C SER A 73 5.13 -7.88 24.40
N TYR A 74 3.95 -7.40 24.01
CA TYR A 74 3.31 -7.71 22.74
C TYR A 74 2.24 -6.67 22.40
N LEU A 75 1.89 -6.56 21.12
CA LEU A 75 0.76 -5.79 20.64
C LEU A 75 -0.47 -6.69 20.52
N LEU A 76 -1.57 -6.31 21.17
CA LEU A 76 -2.86 -6.95 21.04
C LEU A 76 -3.74 -6.09 20.14
N PHE A 77 -3.95 -6.53 18.90
CA PHE A 77 -4.88 -5.87 18.01
C PHE A 77 -6.30 -6.32 18.37
N GLU A 78 -7.20 -5.38 18.63
CA GLU A 78 -8.59 -5.61 19.02
C GLU A 78 -9.53 -4.62 18.33
N LYS A 79 -10.74 -5.07 18.00
CA LYS A 79 -11.80 -4.18 17.54
C LYS A 79 -12.51 -3.55 18.72
N LEU A 80 -12.17 -2.29 19.03
CA LEU A 80 -12.83 -1.49 20.05
C LEU A 80 -13.43 -0.24 19.41
N ASP A 81 -13.96 0.66 20.22
CA ASP A 81 -14.49 1.94 19.73
C ASP A 81 -13.33 2.85 19.29
N GLY A 82 -13.36 3.32 18.04
CA GLY A 82 -12.35 4.20 17.44
C GLY A 82 -11.06 3.50 16.97
N CYS A 83 -10.10 4.31 16.51
CA CYS A 83 -8.74 3.88 16.17
C CYS A 83 -7.79 4.54 17.17
N TRP A 84 -6.98 3.77 17.89
CA TRP A 84 -6.01 4.31 18.84
C TRP A 84 -4.94 3.29 19.25
N SER A 85 -3.83 3.80 19.76
CA SER A 85 -2.72 3.01 20.26
C SER A 85 -2.00 3.72 21.40
N TYR A 86 -1.35 2.94 22.26
CA TYR A 86 -0.46 3.49 23.28
C TYR A 86 0.88 3.91 22.67
N ILE A 87 1.55 4.88 23.29
CA ILE A 87 2.83 5.39 22.79
C ILE A 87 4.02 4.64 23.41
N GLY A 88 4.76 3.89 22.57
CA GLY A 88 5.94 3.11 22.97
C GLY A 88 5.63 1.75 23.60
N ASP A 89 6.69 1.03 23.99
CA ASP A 89 6.62 -0.30 24.65
C ASP A 89 6.34 -0.16 26.16
N PHE A 90 5.23 -0.75 26.62
CA PHE A 90 4.84 -0.76 28.03
C PHE A 90 5.57 -1.82 28.85
N GLN A 91 6.32 -2.70 28.20
CA GLN A 91 6.97 -3.87 28.76
C GLN A 91 6.00 -4.87 29.38
N SER A 92 4.79 -4.85 28.85
CA SER A 92 3.65 -5.73 29.09
C SER A 92 2.83 -5.77 27.81
N GLY A 93 1.85 -6.67 27.71
CA GLY A 93 0.85 -6.59 26.65
C GLY A 93 0.18 -5.20 26.61
N GLN A 94 -0.01 -4.66 25.40
CA GLN A 94 -0.73 -3.41 25.18
C GLN A 94 -1.65 -3.51 23.96
N THR A 95 -2.83 -2.91 24.06
CA THR A 95 -3.84 -2.94 23.01
C THR A 95 -3.56 -1.89 21.93
N VAL A 96 -3.82 -2.27 20.68
CA VAL A 96 -3.96 -1.40 19.52
C VAL A 96 -5.38 -1.58 19.00
N SER A 97 -6.19 -0.53 19.05
CA SER A 97 -7.57 -0.60 18.60
C SER A 97 -7.69 -0.27 17.13
N ILE A 98 -8.20 -1.22 16.35
CA ILE A 98 -8.63 -1.01 14.97
C ILE A 98 -10.14 -1.24 14.92
N GLY A 99 -10.88 -0.20 15.31
CA GLY A 99 -12.34 -0.21 15.34
C GLY A 99 -13.00 -0.13 13.97
N GLU A 100 -14.33 0.05 13.98
CA GLU A 100 -15.09 0.25 12.76
C GLU A 100 -14.60 1.50 11.99
N ARG A 101 -14.39 1.36 10.68
CA ARG A 101 -13.85 2.41 9.78
C ARG A 101 -12.38 2.75 10.02
N CYS A 102 -11.64 1.88 10.71
CA CYS A 102 -10.20 1.96 10.87
C CYS A 102 -9.45 0.96 9.97
N GLU A 103 -10.18 0.17 9.17
CA GLU A 103 -9.67 -0.96 8.37
C GLU A 103 -8.95 -0.49 7.09
N TYR A 104 -8.10 0.54 7.20
CA TYR A 104 -7.29 1.09 6.12
C TYR A 104 -5.80 0.94 6.47
N LYS A 105 -4.98 0.61 5.47
CA LYS A 105 -3.54 0.35 5.65
C LYS A 105 -2.85 1.54 6.33
N ASP A 106 -3.12 2.76 5.88
CA ASP A 106 -2.55 4.00 6.42
C ASP A 106 -2.97 4.26 7.88
N THR A 107 -4.22 3.96 8.23
CA THR A 107 -4.69 4.03 9.63
C THR A 107 -3.95 3.03 10.50
N VAL A 108 -3.77 1.77 10.05
CA VAL A 108 -3.02 0.78 10.82
C VAL A 108 -1.55 1.18 10.95
N GLU A 109 -0.93 1.72 9.90
CA GLU A 109 0.43 2.28 9.94
C GLU A 109 0.56 3.40 10.97
N HIS A 110 -0.42 4.31 11.03
CA HIS A 110 -0.50 5.38 12.02
C HIS A 110 -0.55 4.84 13.46
N GLU A 111 -1.43 3.88 13.74
CA GLU A 111 -1.55 3.30 15.08
C GLU A 111 -0.31 2.47 15.49
N ILE A 112 0.36 1.84 14.53
CA ILE A 112 1.63 1.16 14.76
C ILE A 112 2.75 2.19 15.01
N LEU A 113 2.78 3.34 14.32
CA LEU A 113 3.75 4.41 14.61
C LEU A 113 3.58 4.94 16.04
N HIS A 114 2.35 5.11 16.52
CA HIS A 114 2.09 5.38 17.93
C HIS A 114 2.71 4.30 18.83
N ALA A 115 2.41 3.03 18.59
CA ALA A 115 3.01 1.91 19.34
C ALA A 115 4.54 1.94 19.33
N LEU A 116 5.14 2.36 18.21
CA LEU A 116 6.57 2.48 18.04
C LEU A 116 7.18 3.71 18.74
N GLY A 117 6.37 4.66 19.20
CA GLY A 117 6.79 5.80 20.01
C GLY A 117 6.55 7.18 19.39
N PHE A 118 5.80 7.25 18.29
CA PHE A 118 5.50 8.52 17.63
C PHE A 118 4.31 9.22 18.29
N TYR A 119 4.41 10.54 18.34
CA TYR A 119 3.29 11.43 18.61
C TYR A 119 2.81 12.01 17.29
N HIS A 120 1.62 12.62 17.31
CA HIS A 120 1.13 13.34 16.15
C HIS A 120 2.06 14.48 15.72
N GLU A 121 2.16 14.72 14.41
CA GLU A 121 3.07 15.73 13.85
C GLU A 121 2.67 17.14 14.26
N GLN A 122 1.36 17.43 14.34
CA GLN A 122 0.87 18.73 14.84
C GLN A 122 1.08 18.92 16.35
N SER A 123 1.61 17.93 17.08
CA SER A 123 1.95 18.03 18.50
C SER A 123 3.42 18.41 18.74
N ARG A 124 4.19 18.65 17.66
CA ARG A 124 5.58 19.11 17.73
C ARG A 124 5.75 20.41 18.51
N THR A 125 6.92 20.61 19.11
CA THR A 125 7.27 21.83 19.87
C THR A 125 7.19 23.08 19.00
N ASP A 126 7.68 22.96 17.76
CA ASP A 126 7.78 24.00 16.73
C ASP A 126 6.52 24.12 15.86
N ARG A 127 5.46 23.33 16.08
CA ARG A 127 4.28 23.27 15.18
C ARG A 127 3.61 24.63 14.93
N ASP A 128 3.64 25.54 15.90
CA ASP A 128 3.04 26.87 15.78
C ASP A 128 3.77 27.76 14.77
N ASP A 129 4.95 27.37 14.25
CA ASP A 129 5.60 28.04 13.13
C ASP A 129 5.04 27.60 11.77
N TYR A 130 4.35 26.46 11.71
CA TYR A 130 3.90 25.80 10.49
C TYR A 130 2.38 25.78 10.33
N VAL A 131 1.64 25.69 11.44
CA VAL A 131 0.17 25.61 11.48
C VAL A 131 -0.43 26.56 12.52
N ASN A 132 -1.70 26.90 12.32
CA ASN A 132 -2.55 27.57 13.30
C ASN A 132 -3.59 26.57 13.80
N ILE A 133 -3.78 26.51 15.12
CA ILE A 133 -4.84 25.73 15.77
C ILE A 133 -5.99 26.66 16.15
N TRP A 134 -7.18 26.38 15.64
CA TRP A 134 -8.42 27.10 15.91
C TRP A 134 -9.14 26.49 17.10
N TRP A 135 -8.65 26.80 18.31
CA TRP A 135 -9.13 26.19 19.55
C TRP A 135 -10.63 26.29 19.78
N GLU A 136 -11.26 27.40 19.36
CA GLU A 136 -12.70 27.65 19.52
C GLU A 136 -13.56 26.71 18.66
N GLU A 137 -12.97 26.15 17.61
CA GLU A 137 -13.61 25.26 16.64
C GLU A 137 -13.43 23.78 17.01
N ILE A 138 -12.66 23.46 18.04
CA ILE A 138 -12.45 22.08 18.52
C ILE A 138 -13.63 21.63 19.39
N ILE A 139 -14.10 20.40 19.21
CA ILE A 139 -15.15 19.79 20.03
C ILE A 139 -14.75 19.88 21.51
N LEU A 140 -15.67 20.38 22.35
CA LEU A 140 -15.44 20.53 23.78
C LEU A 140 -14.99 19.20 24.41
N GLY A 141 -13.85 19.21 25.09
CA GLY A 141 -13.23 18.03 25.70
C GLY A 141 -12.19 17.33 24.82
N GLN A 142 -12.09 17.68 23.53
CA GLN A 142 -11.13 17.11 22.56
C GLN A 142 -9.90 18.00 22.34
N GLU A 143 -9.76 19.09 23.10
CA GLU A 143 -8.64 20.04 22.97
C GLU A 143 -7.29 19.37 23.27
N HIS A 144 -7.28 18.34 24.11
CA HIS A 144 -6.07 17.64 24.50
C HIS A 144 -5.32 16.98 23.33
N ASN A 145 -6.03 16.62 22.25
CA ASN A 145 -5.44 16.06 21.03
C ASN A 145 -4.59 17.05 20.22
N PHE A 146 -4.64 18.34 20.58
CA PHE A 146 -3.90 19.42 19.93
C PHE A 146 -2.82 19.99 20.85
N ASN A 147 -2.52 19.35 21.97
CA ASN A 147 -1.47 19.79 22.87
C ASN A 147 -0.08 19.61 22.25
N LYS A 148 0.81 20.58 22.48
CA LYS A 148 2.23 20.41 22.17
C LYS A 148 2.92 19.68 23.30
N TYR A 149 3.95 18.91 22.97
CA TYR A 149 4.84 18.30 23.95
C TYR A 149 6.19 19.00 23.94
N SER A 150 6.90 19.03 25.07
CA SER A 150 8.25 19.63 25.16
C SER A 150 9.33 18.72 24.59
N ASP A 151 10.51 19.27 24.31
CA ASP A 151 11.68 18.52 23.79
C ASP A 151 12.18 17.42 24.74
N SER A 152 11.74 17.42 26.00
CA SER A 152 11.98 16.33 26.94
C SER A 152 11.13 15.08 26.69
N ILE A 153 10.07 15.21 25.87
CA ILE A 153 9.08 14.18 25.57
C ILE A 153 9.23 13.75 24.11
N ILE A 154 9.20 14.72 23.20
CA ILE A 154 9.29 14.52 21.76
C ILE A 154 10.63 15.02 21.23
N SER A 155 11.10 14.45 20.13
CA SER A 155 12.24 14.97 19.37
C SER A 155 11.88 14.93 17.89
N ASP A 156 12.29 15.96 17.17
CA ASP A 156 12.24 16.00 15.72
C ASP A 156 13.27 15.07 15.07
N LEU A 157 14.20 14.49 15.84
CA LEU A 157 15.35 13.72 15.34
C LEU A 157 16.09 14.46 14.20
N ASN A 158 16.15 15.80 14.27
CA ASN A 158 16.70 16.68 13.26
C ASN A 158 16.06 16.45 11.87
N THR A 159 14.74 16.42 11.81
CA THR A 159 13.94 16.45 10.58
C THR A 159 13.04 17.69 10.55
N PRO A 160 12.79 18.26 9.35
CA PRO A 160 11.84 19.37 9.23
C PRO A 160 10.41 18.93 9.61
N TYR A 161 9.54 19.90 9.84
CA TYR A 161 8.10 19.67 9.98
C TYR A 161 7.53 19.07 8.70
N ASP A 162 6.74 18.01 8.83
CA ASP A 162 6.23 17.25 7.69
C ASP A 162 4.72 17.37 7.50
N TYR A 163 4.30 18.16 6.52
CA TYR A 163 2.89 18.27 6.16
C TYR A 163 2.31 16.98 5.54
N GLU A 164 3.15 16.08 5.01
CA GLU A 164 2.74 14.78 4.45
C GLU A 164 2.81 13.63 5.47
N SER A 165 3.15 13.91 6.73
CA SER A 165 3.24 12.85 7.74
C SER A 165 1.88 12.17 7.91
N VAL A 166 1.88 10.83 7.94
CA VAL A 166 0.67 10.06 8.28
C VAL A 166 0.22 10.34 9.71
N MET A 167 1.12 10.88 10.55
CA MET A 167 0.84 11.31 11.92
C MET A 167 0.24 12.72 12.01
N HIS A 168 0.02 13.42 10.90
CA HIS A 168 -0.52 14.77 10.89
C HIS A 168 -2.05 14.77 10.78
N TYR A 169 -2.73 15.50 11.65
CA TYR A 169 -4.18 15.71 11.52
C TYR A 169 -4.58 16.47 10.26
N GLY A 170 -5.73 16.10 9.71
CA GLY A 170 -6.36 16.86 8.63
C GLY A 170 -6.96 18.19 9.13
N PRO A 171 -7.32 19.10 8.22
CA PRO A 171 -7.84 20.41 8.56
C PRO A 171 -9.11 20.40 9.43
N TYR A 172 -9.97 19.38 9.26
CA TYR A 172 -11.28 19.28 9.92
C TYR A 172 -11.30 18.28 11.10
N SER A 173 -10.14 17.80 11.57
CA SER A 173 -10.10 16.86 12.69
C SER A 173 -10.74 17.46 13.95
N PHE A 174 -11.71 16.78 14.55
CA PHE A 174 -12.42 17.20 15.77
C PHE A 174 -13.10 18.59 15.68
N ASN A 175 -13.57 18.99 14.51
CA ASN A 175 -14.28 20.27 14.36
C ASN A 175 -15.71 20.22 14.91
N ARG A 176 -16.15 21.30 15.56
CA ARG A 176 -17.53 21.49 16.02
C ARG A 176 -18.49 21.74 14.88
N ASN A 177 -18.00 22.43 13.85
CA ASN A 177 -18.73 22.74 12.63
C ASN A 177 -18.02 22.08 11.46
N SER A 178 -18.69 21.15 10.78
CA SER A 178 -18.11 20.35 9.69
C SER A 178 -17.48 21.18 8.56
N SER A 179 -17.88 22.44 8.40
CA SER A 179 -17.36 23.35 7.36
C SER A 179 -16.16 24.19 7.81
N ILE A 180 -15.81 24.21 9.09
CA ILE A 180 -14.75 25.08 9.64
C ILE A 180 -13.57 24.20 10.09
N PRO A 181 -12.33 24.51 9.66
CA PRO A 181 -11.16 23.74 10.05
C PRO A 181 -10.72 24.04 11.50
N THR A 182 -10.27 23.02 12.21
CA THR A 182 -9.54 23.15 13.49
C THR A 182 -8.06 23.39 13.28
N VAL A 183 -7.49 22.96 12.15
CA VAL A 183 -6.09 23.15 11.78
C VAL A 183 -6.00 23.81 10.42
N THR A 184 -5.20 24.88 10.32
CA THR A 184 -4.83 25.46 9.04
C THR A 184 -3.33 25.62 8.96
N THR A 185 -2.77 25.34 7.79
CA THR A 185 -1.36 25.58 7.50
C THR A 185 -1.11 27.07 7.29
N LYS A 186 0.05 27.58 7.72
CA LYS A 186 0.44 28.97 7.48
C LYS A 186 0.74 29.27 6.01
N ILE A 187 1.12 28.25 5.26
CA ILE A 187 1.27 28.27 3.80
C ILE A 187 -0.01 27.66 3.22
N PRO A 188 -0.98 28.46 2.73
CA PRO A 188 -2.33 28.00 2.45
C PRO A 188 -2.43 26.81 1.47
N GLU A 189 -1.45 26.69 0.57
CA GLU A 189 -1.32 25.60 -0.40
C GLU A 189 -1.21 24.22 0.29
N PHE A 190 -0.71 24.17 1.53
CA PHE A 190 -0.52 22.92 2.27
C PHE A 190 -1.76 22.46 3.04
N ASN A 191 -2.87 23.21 3.03
CA ASN A 191 -4.14 22.77 3.62
C ASN A 191 -4.72 21.54 2.92
N GLY A 192 -4.42 21.36 1.63
CA GLY A 192 -4.79 20.16 0.87
C GLY A 192 -3.84 18.96 1.08
N VAL A 193 -2.73 19.16 1.80
CA VAL A 193 -1.68 18.16 2.01
C VAL A 193 -1.85 17.45 3.36
N ILE A 194 -2.09 18.23 4.41
CA ILE A 194 -2.17 17.70 5.78
C ILE A 194 -3.33 16.71 5.96
N GLY A 195 -3.09 15.65 6.74
CA GLY A 195 -4.06 14.56 6.92
C GLY A 195 -4.12 13.62 5.71
N GLN A 196 -2.99 13.43 5.02
CA GLN A 196 -2.87 12.43 3.96
C GLN A 196 -3.11 11.01 4.51
N SER A 197 -3.73 10.16 3.68
CA SER A 197 -4.17 8.80 4.04
C SER A 197 -3.77 7.77 2.97
N GLN A 198 -2.48 7.74 2.62
CA GLN A 198 -1.93 6.86 1.59
C GLN A 198 -0.92 5.86 2.16
N ASP A 199 0.12 6.35 2.83
CA ASP A 199 1.22 5.54 3.36
C ASP A 199 2.10 6.37 4.30
N LEU A 200 3.14 5.76 4.88
CA LEU A 200 4.22 6.43 5.59
C LEU A 200 4.95 7.44 4.68
N SER A 201 5.14 8.67 5.17
CA SER A 201 5.90 9.69 4.46
C SER A 201 7.41 9.38 4.48
N ARG A 202 8.17 10.07 3.62
CA ARG A 202 9.64 10.03 3.66
C ARG A 202 10.20 10.39 5.04
N ILE A 203 9.63 11.40 5.69
CA ILE A 203 10.13 11.91 6.98
C ILE A 203 9.70 10.99 8.12
N ASP A 204 8.50 10.40 8.06
CA ASP A 204 8.07 9.35 8.99
C ASP A 204 9.10 8.20 9.00
N LEU A 205 9.46 7.70 7.82
CA LEU A 205 10.47 6.64 7.66
C LEU A 205 11.85 7.06 8.11
N GLN A 206 12.27 8.29 7.80
CA GLN A 206 13.57 8.81 8.22
C GLN A 206 13.67 8.87 9.75
N ARG A 207 12.63 9.33 10.43
CA ARG A 207 12.58 9.38 11.91
C ARG A 207 12.53 7.96 12.48
N LEU A 208 11.74 7.06 11.89
CA LEU A 208 11.60 5.69 12.36
C LEU A 208 12.93 4.95 12.27
N ASN A 209 13.57 5.02 11.11
CA ASN A 209 14.85 4.36 10.87
C ASN A 209 15.98 4.95 11.73
N ARG A 210 15.97 6.26 12.00
CA ARG A 210 16.90 6.88 12.97
C ARG A 210 16.64 6.40 14.39
N MET A 211 15.39 6.36 14.82
CA MET A 211 15.00 5.99 16.19
C MET A 211 15.39 4.54 16.52
N TYR A 212 15.26 3.63 15.55
CA TYR A 212 15.56 2.21 15.73
C TYR A 212 16.90 1.78 15.12
N ASN A 213 17.73 2.72 14.67
CA ASN A 213 19.04 2.44 14.04
C ASN A 213 18.95 1.42 12.89
N CYS A 214 17.92 1.54 12.05
CA CYS A 214 17.71 0.63 10.93
C CYS A 214 18.81 0.81 9.89
N ALA A 215 19.61 -0.24 9.67
CA ALA A 215 20.66 -0.26 8.65
C ALA A 215 20.15 -0.72 7.28
N SER A 216 19.10 -1.53 7.24
CA SER A 216 18.50 -2.04 6.01
C SER A 216 17.02 -2.35 6.21
N SER A 217 16.29 -2.39 5.09
CA SER A 217 15.00 -3.05 4.98
C SER A 217 15.10 -4.57 5.21
N LEU A 218 13.99 -5.21 5.57
CA LEU A 218 13.91 -6.66 5.75
C LEU A 218 13.56 -7.38 4.46
N THR A 219 12.70 -6.80 3.63
CA THR A 219 12.18 -7.44 2.40
C THR A 219 12.68 -6.79 1.11
N LEU A 220 13.35 -5.63 1.13
CA LEU A 220 14.00 -5.09 -0.05
C LEU A 220 15.40 -5.72 -0.23
N LEU A 221 15.63 -6.40 -1.35
CA LEU A 221 16.94 -6.98 -1.68
C LEU A 221 17.76 -6.12 -2.61
N ASP A 222 17.12 -5.53 -3.61
CA ASP A 222 17.80 -4.70 -4.59
C ASP A 222 16.87 -3.65 -5.18
N GLN A 223 17.48 -2.55 -5.60
CA GLN A 223 16.82 -1.47 -6.32
C GLN A 223 17.85 -0.77 -7.21
N CYS A 224 17.49 -0.49 -8.46
CA CYS A 224 18.36 0.20 -9.38
C CYS A 224 17.61 1.02 -10.42
N SER A 225 17.77 2.35 -10.35
CA SER A 225 17.30 3.32 -11.34
C SER A 225 18.43 3.89 -12.21
N PHE A 226 19.62 3.29 -12.14
CA PHE A 226 20.80 3.65 -12.95
C PHE A 226 21.31 5.10 -12.87
N GLU A 227 20.82 5.93 -11.94
CA GLU A 227 21.22 7.33 -11.81
C GLU A 227 22.70 7.55 -11.42
N ILE A 228 23.36 6.52 -10.88
CA ILE A 228 24.76 6.57 -10.45
C ILE A 228 25.62 5.68 -11.36
N ILE A 229 26.82 6.14 -11.70
CA ILE A 229 27.76 5.49 -12.63
C ILE A 229 28.17 4.06 -12.23
N ASN A 230 28.04 3.70 -10.95
CA ASN A 230 28.33 2.33 -10.51
C ASN A 230 27.20 1.34 -10.86
N ILE A 231 26.11 1.81 -11.45
CA ILE A 231 24.94 1.02 -11.90
C ILE A 231 24.50 -0.02 -10.86
N CYS A 232 24.50 0.38 -9.59
CA CYS A 232 24.10 -0.47 -8.44
C CYS A 232 24.94 -1.74 -8.26
N GLY A 233 26.14 -1.77 -8.86
CA GLY A 233 27.05 -2.91 -8.90
C GLY A 233 26.65 -4.00 -9.91
N MET A 234 25.77 -3.69 -10.87
CA MET A 234 25.48 -4.58 -11.99
C MET A 234 26.71 -4.73 -12.89
N VAL A 235 26.81 -5.88 -13.55
CA VAL A 235 27.96 -6.25 -14.40
C VAL A 235 27.48 -6.75 -15.76
N GLN A 236 28.21 -6.42 -16.81
CA GLN A 236 27.98 -6.98 -18.14
C GLN A 236 28.49 -8.42 -18.21
N GLY A 237 27.93 -9.23 -19.11
CA GLY A 237 28.55 -10.46 -19.55
C GLY A 237 29.91 -10.18 -20.22
N MET A 238 30.78 -11.19 -20.25
CA MET A 238 32.07 -11.10 -20.96
C MET A 238 32.21 -12.14 -22.08
N LYS A 239 31.15 -12.92 -22.31
CA LYS A 239 31.18 -14.09 -23.21
C LYS A 239 30.08 -14.05 -24.28
N ASP A 240 29.29 -13.01 -24.22
CA ASP A 240 28.19 -12.64 -25.10
C ASP A 240 28.69 -11.75 -26.24
N ASP A 241 27.78 -11.44 -27.17
CA ASP A 241 28.14 -10.86 -28.46
C ASP A 241 28.21 -9.32 -28.42
N ALA A 242 27.53 -8.70 -27.46
CA ALA A 242 27.39 -7.26 -27.33
C ALA A 242 27.14 -6.85 -25.86
N ASP A 243 27.25 -5.56 -25.56
CA ASP A 243 27.06 -5.00 -24.21
C ASP A 243 25.82 -4.11 -24.12
N TRP A 244 25.31 -3.92 -22.90
CA TRP A 244 24.35 -2.86 -22.58
C TRP A 244 25.06 -1.53 -22.34
N ASP A 245 24.58 -0.47 -22.97
CA ASP A 245 25.06 0.90 -22.78
C ASP A 245 24.30 1.61 -21.64
N HIS A 246 25.01 2.32 -20.78
CA HIS A 246 24.41 3.24 -19.81
C HIS A 246 24.16 4.59 -20.47
N ILE A 247 22.89 4.92 -20.74
CA ILE A 247 22.54 6.10 -21.54
C ILE A 247 21.62 7.06 -20.80
N LEU A 248 21.79 8.36 -21.08
CA LEU A 248 20.88 9.39 -20.62
C LEU A 248 19.60 9.37 -21.47
N ILE A 249 18.45 9.25 -20.81
CA ILE A 249 17.13 9.36 -21.40
C ILE A 249 16.47 10.68 -20.95
N SER A 250 15.71 11.28 -21.86
CA SER A 250 14.84 12.42 -21.56
C SER A 250 13.40 11.94 -21.70
N THR A 251 12.63 12.00 -20.62
CA THR A 251 11.17 11.81 -20.74
C THR A 251 10.59 13.07 -21.40
N GLY A 252 9.71 12.86 -22.39
CA GLY A 252 9.26 13.90 -23.30
C GLY A 252 8.56 15.06 -22.60
N ALA A 253 8.87 16.29 -23.02
CA ALA A 253 8.21 17.50 -22.56
C ALA A 253 6.72 17.52 -22.97
N GLN A 254 5.82 17.47 -21.99
CA GLN A 254 4.48 18.03 -22.16
C GLN A 254 4.26 19.15 -21.14
N SER A 255 4.24 20.38 -21.67
CA SER A 255 3.95 21.65 -21.00
C SER A 255 4.96 22.16 -19.95
N LYS A 256 5.78 23.14 -20.35
CA LYS A 256 6.46 24.17 -19.52
C LYS A 256 7.20 23.78 -18.22
N LYS A 257 7.37 22.50 -17.89
CA LYS A 257 8.23 22.00 -16.81
C LYS A 257 9.43 21.29 -17.41
N CYS A 258 10.59 21.44 -16.77
CA CYS A 258 11.87 20.87 -17.22
C CYS A 258 11.72 19.37 -17.51
N ALA A 259 12.22 18.91 -18.67
CA ALA A 259 12.25 17.48 -18.97
C ALA A 259 13.06 16.76 -17.89
N GLU A 260 12.49 15.71 -17.30
CA GLU A 260 13.24 14.84 -16.39
C GLU A 260 14.28 14.09 -17.20
N LYS A 261 15.53 14.25 -16.76
CA LYS A 261 16.68 13.52 -17.28
C LYS A 261 16.97 12.42 -16.29
N GLY A 262 16.95 11.19 -16.77
CA GLY A 262 17.33 10.00 -16.00
C GLY A 262 18.23 9.12 -16.85
N TYR A 263 18.72 8.04 -16.27
CA TYR A 263 19.53 7.06 -17.00
C TYR A 263 18.80 5.74 -17.14
N SER A 264 19.04 5.05 -18.26
CA SER A 264 18.59 3.66 -18.44
C SER A 264 19.70 2.81 -19.00
N MET A 265 19.59 1.49 -18.84
CA MET A 265 20.43 0.56 -19.58
C MET A 265 19.79 0.28 -20.92
N TYR A 266 20.58 0.41 -21.99
CA TYR A 266 20.13 0.32 -23.37
C TYR A 266 20.95 -0.67 -24.17
N PHE A 267 20.30 -1.65 -24.78
CA PHE A 267 20.93 -2.56 -25.72
C PHE A 267 20.52 -2.19 -27.15
N LYS A 268 21.50 -1.71 -27.93
CA LYS A 268 21.28 -1.27 -29.31
C LYS A 268 21.13 -2.46 -30.26
N THR A 269 20.03 -2.49 -31.04
CA THR A 269 19.71 -3.59 -31.96
C THR A 269 19.80 -3.23 -33.45
N THR A 270 20.18 -1.99 -33.80
CA THR A 270 20.21 -1.50 -35.21
C THR A 270 21.36 -2.04 -36.07
N ALA A 271 22.35 -2.74 -35.50
CA ALA A 271 23.54 -3.22 -36.21
C ALA A 271 23.99 -4.55 -35.63
N GLY A 272 24.76 -5.34 -36.40
CA GLY A 272 25.18 -6.69 -36.04
C GLY A 272 24.27 -7.76 -36.64
N SER A 273 24.31 -8.96 -36.08
CA SER A 273 23.58 -10.15 -36.58
C SER A 273 22.36 -10.47 -35.72
N ALA A 274 21.27 -10.94 -36.35
CA ALA A 274 20.12 -11.47 -35.61
C ALA A 274 20.55 -12.63 -34.69
N GLY A 275 20.04 -12.64 -33.46
CA GLY A 275 20.38 -13.61 -32.42
C GLY A 275 21.55 -13.22 -31.52
N GLU A 276 22.32 -12.17 -31.85
CA GLU A 276 23.33 -11.62 -30.94
C GLU A 276 22.67 -11.19 -29.63
N SER A 277 23.35 -11.45 -28.51
CA SER A 277 22.83 -11.13 -27.19
C SER A 277 23.76 -10.26 -26.36
N ALA A 278 23.15 -9.47 -25.48
CA ALA A 278 23.83 -8.68 -24.45
C ALA A 278 23.28 -9.04 -23.07
N VAL A 279 24.16 -9.24 -22.10
CA VAL A 279 23.84 -9.76 -20.77
C VAL A 279 24.18 -8.72 -19.71
N LEU A 280 23.21 -8.38 -18.87
CA LEU A 280 23.38 -7.54 -17.70
C LEU A 280 22.97 -8.31 -16.44
N GLU A 281 23.90 -8.49 -15.52
CA GLU A 281 23.73 -9.29 -14.30
C GLU A 281 23.76 -8.41 -13.06
N SER A 282 22.88 -8.69 -12.09
CA SER A 282 22.94 -8.08 -10.76
C SER A 282 24.25 -8.43 -10.05
N ARG A 283 24.57 -7.71 -8.96
CA ARG A 283 25.50 -8.23 -7.95
C ARG A 283 24.96 -9.52 -7.31
N ILE A 284 25.76 -10.19 -6.49
CA ILE A 284 25.29 -11.35 -5.72
C ILE A 284 24.35 -10.87 -4.61
N LEU A 285 23.16 -11.46 -4.57
CA LEU A 285 22.10 -11.12 -3.62
C LEU A 285 21.90 -12.24 -2.61
N TYR A 286 21.56 -11.88 -1.38
CA TYR A 286 21.50 -12.77 -0.21
C TYR A 286 20.07 -12.82 0.33
N PRO A 287 19.24 -13.75 -0.18
CA PRO A 287 17.84 -13.80 0.21
C PRO A 287 17.65 -14.30 1.65
N ARG A 288 16.59 -13.82 2.32
CA ARG A 288 16.16 -14.27 3.66
C ARG A 288 14.89 -15.11 3.59
N ARG A 289 13.94 -14.75 2.72
CA ARG A 289 12.71 -15.49 2.44
C ARG A 289 12.84 -16.31 1.17
N ASN A 290 11.93 -17.24 0.93
CA ASN A 290 11.94 -18.04 -0.30
C ASN A 290 11.37 -17.29 -1.50
N GLU A 291 10.29 -16.55 -1.28
CA GLU A 291 9.53 -15.87 -2.31
C GLU A 291 10.18 -14.54 -2.70
N LYS A 292 10.05 -14.19 -3.99
CA LYS A 292 10.66 -13.01 -4.59
C LYS A 292 9.73 -12.42 -5.64
N CYS A 293 9.78 -11.10 -5.73
CA CYS A 293 9.19 -10.37 -6.83
C CYS A 293 10.23 -9.44 -7.47
N LEU A 294 10.60 -9.72 -8.72
CA LEU A 294 11.42 -8.83 -9.53
C LEU A 294 10.52 -7.97 -10.40
N GLN A 295 10.55 -6.67 -10.19
CA GLN A 295 9.80 -5.67 -10.94
C GLN A 295 10.77 -4.75 -11.67
N PHE A 296 10.43 -4.33 -12.87
CA PHE A 296 11.23 -3.39 -13.65
C PHE A 296 10.41 -2.77 -14.77
N TYR A 297 10.86 -1.61 -15.23
CA TYR A 297 10.33 -0.97 -16.43
C TYR A 297 11.19 -1.34 -17.62
N TYR A 298 10.56 -1.53 -18.77
CA TYR A 298 11.25 -1.83 -20.02
C TYR A 298 10.57 -1.14 -21.20
N LYS A 299 11.32 -0.93 -22.28
CA LYS A 299 10.81 -0.37 -23.54
C LYS A 299 11.56 -0.98 -24.71
N PHE A 300 10.86 -1.26 -25.79
CA PHE A 300 11.47 -1.59 -27.07
C PHE A 300 11.32 -0.40 -28.03
N ASP A 301 12.36 0.01 -28.72
CA ASP A 301 12.28 0.93 -29.87
C ASP A 301 13.12 0.45 -31.06
N GLY A 302 13.53 -0.82 -30.99
CA GLY A 302 14.19 -1.58 -32.05
C GLY A 302 13.25 -2.42 -32.89
N SER A 303 13.68 -3.66 -33.18
CA SER A 303 12.96 -4.61 -34.03
C SER A 303 11.73 -5.18 -33.31
N PRO A 304 10.60 -5.42 -33.99
CA PRO A 304 9.48 -6.18 -33.42
C PRO A 304 9.84 -7.61 -33.02
N GLN A 305 10.98 -8.12 -33.50
CA GLN A 305 11.54 -9.44 -33.19
C GLN A 305 12.54 -9.41 -32.02
N ASP A 306 12.86 -8.24 -31.47
CA ASP A 306 13.73 -8.14 -30.30
C ASP A 306 13.08 -8.83 -29.08
N GLN A 307 13.91 -9.42 -28.22
CA GLN A 307 13.46 -10.11 -27.03
C GLN A 307 14.26 -9.69 -25.80
N LEU A 308 13.58 -9.60 -24.65
CA LEU A 308 14.18 -9.45 -23.33
C LEU A 308 13.89 -10.72 -22.53
N VAL A 309 14.94 -11.41 -22.09
CA VAL A 309 14.82 -12.64 -21.31
C VAL A 309 15.36 -12.42 -19.90
N VAL A 310 14.55 -12.78 -18.91
CA VAL A 310 14.90 -12.69 -17.49
C VAL A 310 15.32 -14.06 -17.00
N TRP A 311 16.48 -14.13 -16.35
CA TRP A 311 17.03 -15.35 -15.77
C TRP A 311 17.38 -15.18 -14.30
N ILE A 312 17.49 -16.30 -13.62
CA ILE A 312 18.15 -16.41 -12.32
C ILE A 312 19.34 -17.37 -12.42
N LYS A 313 20.47 -16.95 -11.85
CA LYS A 313 21.67 -17.77 -11.68
C LYS A 313 21.94 -17.96 -10.20
N SER A 314 21.83 -19.20 -9.72
CA SER A 314 22.31 -19.58 -8.39
C SER A 314 23.82 -19.72 -8.42
N ASP A 315 24.52 -18.70 -7.92
CA ASP A 315 25.97 -18.59 -7.91
C ASP A 315 26.43 -18.57 -6.45
N ASP A 316 27.32 -19.48 -6.07
CA ASP A 316 27.88 -19.51 -4.71
C ASP A 316 29.01 -18.49 -4.51
N GLY A 317 29.20 -17.56 -5.44
CA GLY A 317 30.20 -16.50 -5.38
C GLY A 317 31.63 -16.98 -5.52
N THR A 318 31.85 -18.27 -5.81
CA THR A 318 33.17 -18.82 -6.15
C THR A 318 33.47 -18.74 -7.65
N GLY A 319 32.53 -18.20 -8.44
CA GLY A 319 32.59 -18.19 -9.90
C GLY A 319 32.02 -19.46 -10.55
N THR A 320 31.50 -20.41 -9.74
CA THR A 320 30.85 -21.61 -10.24
C THR A 320 29.33 -21.44 -10.22
N VAL A 321 28.73 -21.27 -11.39
CA VAL A 321 27.26 -21.25 -11.54
C VAL A 321 26.72 -22.65 -11.27
N ARG A 322 25.93 -22.80 -10.20
CA ARG A 322 25.36 -24.10 -9.80
C ARG A 322 24.10 -24.45 -10.57
N LYS A 323 23.25 -23.44 -10.81
CA LYS A 323 21.97 -23.59 -11.50
C LYS A 323 21.60 -22.30 -12.21
N THR A 324 21.09 -22.41 -13.42
CA THR A 324 20.48 -21.30 -14.15
C THR A 324 19.04 -21.68 -14.48
N ALA A 325 18.11 -20.75 -14.32
CA ALA A 325 16.72 -20.93 -14.72
C ALA A 325 16.20 -19.71 -15.46
N LYS A 326 15.49 -19.95 -16.56
CA LYS A 326 14.76 -18.90 -17.29
C LYS A 326 13.48 -18.60 -16.54
N LEU A 327 13.22 -17.33 -16.24
CA LEU A 327 12.01 -16.90 -15.54
C LEU A 327 10.95 -16.41 -16.52
N GLN A 328 11.31 -15.52 -17.44
CA GLN A 328 10.37 -14.94 -18.40
C GLN A 328 11.06 -14.59 -19.71
N THR A 329 10.32 -14.66 -20.82
CA THR A 329 10.71 -14.10 -22.12
C THR A 329 9.66 -13.09 -22.53
N ILE A 330 10.08 -11.85 -22.79
CA ILE A 330 9.25 -10.74 -23.24
C ILE A 330 9.66 -10.45 -24.69
N SER A 331 8.70 -10.43 -25.61
CA SER A 331 8.94 -10.12 -27.03
C SER A 331 8.44 -8.71 -27.34
N ALA A 332 9.15 -7.98 -28.21
CA ALA A 332 8.82 -6.59 -28.50
C ALA A 332 7.42 -6.40 -29.11
N GLY A 333 7.00 -7.27 -30.03
CA GLY A 333 5.64 -7.26 -30.60
C GLY A 333 5.26 -5.96 -31.33
N GLY A 334 6.22 -5.08 -31.61
CA GLY A 334 6.02 -3.75 -32.22
C GLY A 334 5.63 -2.64 -31.24
N GLU A 335 5.65 -2.90 -29.93
CA GLU A 335 5.27 -1.93 -28.92
C GLU A 335 6.42 -0.99 -28.54
N GLN A 336 6.16 0.33 -28.59
CA GLN A 336 7.20 1.36 -28.39
C GLN A 336 7.10 2.17 -27.10
N HIS A 337 6.22 1.76 -26.18
CA HIS A 337 6.00 2.46 -24.92
C HIS A 337 6.77 1.82 -23.77
N TRP A 338 6.99 2.60 -22.70
CA TRP A 338 7.44 2.04 -21.43
C TRP A 338 6.35 1.12 -20.86
N ASN A 339 6.78 -0.08 -20.50
CA ASN A 339 5.97 -1.15 -19.96
C ASN A 339 6.51 -1.57 -18.60
N PHE A 340 5.63 -2.15 -17.79
CA PHE A 340 5.98 -2.71 -16.49
C PHE A 340 5.99 -4.24 -16.55
N ALA A 341 7.01 -4.85 -15.96
CA ALA A 341 7.08 -6.29 -15.75
C ALA A 341 7.13 -6.62 -14.26
N SER A 342 6.50 -7.74 -13.89
CA SER A 342 6.49 -8.30 -12.54
C SER A 342 6.73 -9.81 -12.66
N VAL A 343 7.84 -10.29 -12.11
CA VAL A 343 8.34 -11.65 -12.32
C VAL A 343 8.47 -12.36 -10.97
N PRO A 344 7.52 -13.24 -10.62
CA PRO A 344 7.62 -14.03 -9.40
C PRO A 344 8.64 -15.15 -9.58
N PHE A 345 9.44 -15.41 -8.54
CA PHE A 345 10.30 -16.58 -8.49
C PHE A 345 10.63 -16.99 -7.06
N HIS A 346 11.21 -18.18 -6.90
CA HIS A 346 11.55 -18.74 -5.59
C HIS A 346 13.04 -19.06 -5.51
N SER A 347 13.71 -18.54 -4.49
CA SER A 347 15.08 -18.92 -4.15
C SER A 347 15.43 -18.58 -2.70
N ARG A 348 15.96 -19.58 -1.97
CA ARG A 348 16.63 -19.38 -0.66
C ARG A 348 18.15 -19.30 -0.77
N ASN A 349 18.72 -19.67 -1.90
CA ASN A 349 20.16 -19.60 -2.12
C ASN A 349 20.52 -18.25 -2.71
N LYS A 350 21.72 -17.76 -2.41
CA LYS A 350 22.24 -16.55 -3.05
C LYS A 350 22.30 -16.70 -4.57
N PHE A 351 22.03 -15.61 -5.27
CA PHE A 351 21.79 -15.62 -6.70
C PHE A 351 22.14 -14.27 -7.36
N ARG A 352 22.12 -14.27 -8.69
CA ARG A 352 22.03 -13.08 -9.53
C ARG A 352 20.77 -13.17 -10.38
N TYR A 353 20.06 -12.07 -10.55
CA TYR A 353 19.10 -11.95 -11.66
C TYR A 353 19.83 -11.40 -12.88
N VAL A 354 19.37 -11.77 -14.07
CA VAL A 354 20.05 -11.47 -15.33
C VAL A 354 19.05 -11.04 -16.38
N PHE A 355 19.33 -9.91 -17.01
CA PHE A 355 18.66 -9.43 -18.21
C PHE A 355 19.49 -9.81 -19.43
N GLN A 356 18.90 -10.59 -20.33
CA GLN A 356 19.49 -10.91 -21.63
C GLN A 356 18.64 -10.24 -22.72
N GLY A 357 19.21 -9.23 -23.38
CA GLY A 357 18.65 -8.68 -24.61
C GLY A 357 19.07 -9.57 -25.79
N ILE A 358 18.14 -9.94 -26.65
CA ILE A 358 18.40 -10.73 -27.86
C ILE A 358 17.94 -9.92 -29.07
N LYS A 359 18.87 -9.73 -30.01
CA LYS A 359 18.65 -8.98 -31.24
C LYS A 359 17.73 -9.75 -32.19
N GLY A 360 16.66 -9.10 -32.62
CA GLY A 360 15.78 -9.54 -33.69
C GLY A 360 16.38 -9.24 -35.05
N ASP A 361 15.53 -8.86 -36.02
CA ASP A 361 15.96 -8.44 -37.36
C ASP A 361 16.56 -7.02 -37.32
N PRO A 362 17.89 -6.85 -37.49
CA PRO A 362 18.54 -5.54 -37.43
C PRO A 362 18.13 -4.62 -38.59
N SER A 363 17.73 -5.18 -39.73
CA SER A 363 17.30 -4.40 -40.89
C SER A 363 15.98 -3.67 -40.68
N ASN A 364 15.19 -4.13 -39.70
CA ASN A 364 13.93 -3.54 -39.27
C ASN A 364 14.00 -3.01 -37.83
N SER A 365 15.20 -2.63 -37.36
CA SER A 365 15.40 -2.01 -36.05
C SER A 365 15.77 -0.53 -36.20
N THR A 366 15.06 0.33 -35.47
CA THR A 366 15.33 1.78 -35.40
C THR A 366 16.02 2.20 -34.09
N GLY A 367 16.20 1.26 -33.17
CA GLY A 367 16.65 1.53 -31.80
C GLY A 367 17.13 0.26 -31.10
N GLY A 368 16.53 -0.07 -29.96
CA GLY A 368 16.97 -1.16 -29.11
C GLY A 368 16.00 -1.54 -27.98
N ILE A 369 16.58 -2.05 -26.89
CA ILE A 369 15.88 -2.50 -25.69
C ILE A 369 16.34 -1.65 -24.51
N HIS A 370 15.40 -1.09 -23.75
CA HIS A 370 15.68 -0.36 -22.52
C HIS A 370 15.20 -1.13 -21.30
N VAL A 371 15.95 -1.02 -20.20
CA VAL A 371 15.55 -1.48 -18.86
C VAL A 371 15.85 -0.37 -17.86
N ASP A 372 14.91 -0.13 -16.95
CA ASP A 372 15.00 0.90 -15.92
C ASP A 372 14.21 0.53 -14.65
N ASP A 373 14.43 1.27 -13.56
CA ASP A 373 13.68 1.20 -12.30
C ASP A 373 13.47 -0.23 -11.77
N ILE A 374 14.57 -0.98 -11.68
CA ILE A 374 14.55 -2.34 -11.17
C ILE A 374 14.28 -2.31 -9.67
N THR A 375 13.37 -3.15 -9.22
CA THR A 375 13.06 -3.38 -7.82
C THR A 375 12.98 -4.88 -7.57
N LEU A 376 13.68 -5.37 -6.56
CA LEU A 376 13.60 -6.77 -6.13
C LEU A 376 13.23 -6.84 -4.66
N THR A 377 12.05 -7.38 -4.39
CA THR A 377 11.54 -7.60 -3.04
C THR A 377 11.42 -9.08 -2.70
N GLU A 378 11.38 -9.38 -1.42
CA GLU A 378 11.10 -10.69 -0.85
C GLU A 378 9.63 -10.85 -0.48
N THR A 379 8.76 -10.51 -1.43
CA THR A 379 7.29 -10.53 -1.28
C THR A 379 6.67 -11.27 -2.47
N ARG A 380 5.39 -11.63 -2.34
CA ARG A 380 4.56 -12.03 -3.49
C ARG A 380 4.57 -10.92 -4.53
N CYS A 381 4.58 -11.30 -5.81
CA CYS A 381 4.25 -10.36 -6.87
C CYS A 381 2.74 -10.10 -6.89
N PRO A 382 2.29 -8.92 -7.34
CA PRO A 382 0.87 -8.70 -7.63
C PRO A 382 0.38 -9.75 -8.61
N ALA A 383 -0.76 -10.37 -8.30
CA ALA A 383 -1.37 -11.41 -9.13
C ALA A 383 -1.86 -10.83 -10.46
N SER A 384 -2.46 -9.63 -10.41
CA SER A 384 -2.95 -8.93 -11.60
C SER A 384 -2.39 -7.52 -11.69
N VAL A 385 -1.87 -7.18 -12.87
CA VAL A 385 -1.33 -5.87 -13.18
C VAL A 385 -2.12 -5.26 -14.33
N TRP A 386 -2.68 -4.08 -14.10
CA TRP A 386 -3.39 -3.29 -15.09
C TRP A 386 -2.64 -1.98 -15.35
N GLN A 387 -2.04 -1.88 -16.53
CA GLN A 387 -1.40 -0.66 -17.00
C GLN A 387 -2.35 0.09 -17.96
N ILE A 388 -2.79 1.29 -17.56
CA ILE A 388 -3.62 2.18 -18.39
C ILE A 388 -2.71 3.22 -19.02
N ARG A 389 -2.67 3.25 -20.35
CA ARG A 389 -1.79 4.15 -21.11
C ARG A 389 -2.50 5.41 -21.57
N ASN A 390 -1.72 6.44 -21.85
CA ASN A 390 -2.18 7.76 -22.29
C ASN A 390 -3.27 8.31 -21.36
N PHE A 391 -3.06 8.15 -20.05
CA PHE A 391 -4.08 8.40 -19.05
C PHE A 391 -4.55 9.85 -19.06
N THR A 392 -3.67 10.83 -19.34
CA THR A 392 -4.03 12.24 -19.41
C THR A 392 -5.05 12.51 -20.53
N SER A 393 -4.85 11.92 -21.71
CA SER A 393 -5.82 12.05 -22.81
C SER A 393 -7.14 11.38 -22.46
N LEU A 394 -7.08 10.19 -21.85
CA LEU A 394 -8.25 9.45 -21.41
C LEU A 394 -9.05 10.25 -20.37
N PHE A 395 -8.36 10.80 -19.37
CA PHE A 395 -8.94 11.59 -18.30
C PHE A 395 -9.65 12.83 -18.86
N ASN A 396 -9.05 13.55 -19.81
CA ASN A 396 -9.66 14.71 -20.45
C ASN A 396 -10.85 14.38 -21.37
N SER A 397 -10.90 13.15 -21.91
CA SER A 397 -11.97 12.70 -22.81
C SER A 397 -13.18 12.09 -22.11
N THR A 398 -13.06 11.79 -20.82
CA THR A 398 -14.11 11.14 -20.02
C THR A 398 -14.80 12.16 -19.12
N SER A 399 -16.02 11.84 -18.71
CA SER A 399 -16.83 12.60 -17.77
C SER A 399 -17.23 11.74 -16.56
N LYS A 400 -17.84 12.36 -15.55
CA LYS A 400 -18.34 11.65 -14.36
C LYS A 400 -19.28 10.50 -14.74
N GLY A 401 -19.01 9.30 -14.22
CA GLY A 401 -19.73 8.08 -14.54
C GLY A 401 -19.16 7.27 -15.72
N ASP A 402 -18.32 7.86 -16.57
CA ASP A 402 -17.57 7.12 -17.57
C ASP A 402 -16.51 6.24 -16.89
N TYR A 403 -16.18 5.11 -17.53
CA TYR A 403 -15.22 4.17 -16.99
C TYR A 403 -14.27 3.62 -18.05
N VAL A 404 -13.11 3.17 -17.57
CA VAL A 404 -12.16 2.33 -18.28
C VAL A 404 -12.30 0.91 -17.76
N ALA A 405 -12.45 -0.04 -18.67
CA ALA A 405 -12.50 -1.46 -18.35
C ALA A 405 -11.11 -2.07 -18.32
N SER A 406 -10.83 -2.93 -17.34
CA SER A 406 -9.58 -3.70 -17.32
C SER A 406 -9.60 -4.85 -18.31
N PRO A 407 -8.46 -5.51 -18.56
CA PRO A 407 -8.45 -6.89 -19.05
C PRO A 407 -9.15 -7.85 -18.07
N ILE A 408 -9.41 -9.08 -18.53
CA ILE A 408 -9.91 -10.15 -17.67
C ILE A 408 -8.74 -10.73 -16.88
N PHE A 409 -8.95 -10.89 -15.58
CA PHE A 409 -7.99 -11.47 -14.66
C PHE A 409 -8.52 -12.77 -14.03
N TYR A 410 -7.60 -13.54 -13.46
CA TYR A 410 -7.90 -14.77 -12.74
C TYR A 410 -7.13 -14.77 -11.40
N SER A 411 -7.80 -15.13 -10.32
CA SER A 411 -7.13 -15.35 -9.03
C SER A 411 -6.30 -16.62 -9.04
N SER A 412 -5.47 -16.81 -8.00
CA SER A 412 -4.72 -18.05 -7.77
C SER A 412 -5.64 -19.29 -7.71
N GLU A 413 -6.83 -19.16 -7.12
CA GLU A 413 -7.87 -20.19 -7.05
C GLU A 413 -8.58 -20.43 -8.40
N GLY A 414 -8.50 -19.47 -9.32
CA GLY A 414 -9.06 -19.56 -10.66
C GLY A 414 -10.39 -18.84 -10.86
N TYR A 415 -10.84 -18.00 -9.92
CA TYR A 415 -11.98 -17.12 -10.11
C TYR A 415 -11.66 -16.06 -11.15
N CYS A 416 -12.55 -15.90 -12.13
CA CYS A 416 -12.48 -14.83 -13.11
C CYS A 416 -12.97 -13.52 -12.49
N PHE A 417 -12.22 -12.43 -12.68
CA PHE A 417 -12.67 -11.10 -12.29
C PHE A 417 -12.25 -9.99 -13.26
N VAL A 418 -12.94 -8.86 -13.18
CA VAL A 418 -12.71 -7.65 -13.98
C VAL A 418 -12.82 -6.41 -13.11
N LEU A 419 -12.17 -5.33 -13.54
CA LEU A 419 -12.21 -4.03 -12.89
C LEU A 419 -12.82 -2.96 -13.80
N LYS A 420 -13.41 -1.94 -13.19
CA LYS A 420 -13.77 -0.68 -13.86
C LYS A 420 -13.20 0.48 -13.07
N LEU A 421 -12.32 1.26 -13.70
CA LEU A 421 -11.82 2.52 -13.16
C LEU A 421 -12.71 3.65 -13.67
N PHE A 422 -13.17 4.51 -12.77
CA PHE A 422 -13.94 5.71 -13.07
C PHE A 422 -13.03 6.93 -12.88
N PRO A 423 -12.47 7.51 -13.96
CA PRO A 423 -11.52 8.62 -13.84
C PRO A 423 -12.08 9.82 -13.08
N HIS A 424 -13.39 10.09 -13.27
CA HIS A 424 -14.13 11.18 -12.62
C HIS A 424 -15.12 10.71 -11.55
N GLY A 425 -14.87 9.52 -11.00
CA GLY A 425 -15.75 8.88 -10.03
C GLY A 425 -17.06 8.33 -10.64
N PRO A 426 -17.72 7.39 -9.97
CA PRO A 426 -19.00 6.85 -10.41
C PRO A 426 -20.11 7.90 -10.25
N VAL A 427 -21.24 7.75 -10.96
CA VAL A 427 -22.41 8.66 -10.86
C VAL A 427 -22.90 8.84 -9.42
N SER A 428 -22.74 7.82 -8.58
CA SER A 428 -23.13 7.82 -7.17
C SER A 428 -22.18 8.56 -6.22
N SER A 429 -21.04 9.07 -6.72
CA SER A 429 -20.11 9.86 -5.91
C SER A 429 -20.63 11.28 -5.68
N THR A 430 -20.46 11.80 -4.47
CA THR A 430 -20.81 13.18 -4.08
C THR A 430 -19.67 14.15 -4.38
N SER A 431 -18.42 13.69 -4.29
CA SER A 431 -17.22 14.46 -4.65
C SER A 431 -16.89 14.33 -6.13
N GLU A 432 -16.27 15.36 -6.70
CA GLU A 432 -15.89 15.42 -8.14
C GLU A 432 -14.39 15.28 -8.38
N ASN A 433 -13.58 15.16 -7.31
CA ASN A 433 -12.11 15.24 -7.40
C ASN A 433 -11.40 13.93 -7.05
N TYR A 434 -12.05 12.79 -7.31
CA TYR A 434 -11.53 11.47 -6.98
C TYR A 434 -11.76 10.47 -8.10
N LEU A 435 -10.79 9.56 -8.23
CA LEU A 435 -10.96 8.33 -8.99
C LEU A 435 -11.80 7.36 -8.16
N GLY A 436 -12.66 6.60 -8.85
CA GLY A 436 -13.35 5.43 -8.29
C GLY A 436 -12.88 4.15 -8.96
N ILE A 437 -12.95 3.03 -8.24
CA ILE A 437 -12.62 1.70 -8.80
C ILE A 437 -13.65 0.68 -8.34
N MET A 438 -14.04 -0.20 -9.25
CA MET A 438 -14.99 -1.28 -9.00
C MET A 438 -14.41 -2.61 -9.42
N PHE A 439 -14.84 -3.67 -8.77
CA PHE A 439 -14.54 -5.06 -9.06
C PHE A 439 -15.82 -5.85 -9.26
N ALA A 440 -15.76 -6.84 -10.13
CA ALA A 440 -16.80 -7.83 -10.28
C ALA A 440 -16.21 -9.17 -10.68
N LEU A 441 -16.85 -10.24 -10.22
CA LEU A 441 -16.59 -11.59 -10.73
C LEU A 441 -17.16 -11.70 -12.15
N CYS A 442 -16.49 -12.48 -12.99
CA CYS A 442 -16.95 -12.81 -14.34
C CYS A 442 -17.09 -14.32 -14.52
N SER A 443 -17.90 -14.75 -15.49
CA SER A 443 -18.03 -16.17 -15.77
C SER A 443 -16.73 -16.69 -16.42
N GLY A 444 -16.17 -17.76 -15.88
CA GLY A 444 -14.93 -18.39 -16.30
C GLY A 444 -15.08 -19.85 -16.67
N GLN A 445 -14.00 -20.45 -17.20
CA GLN A 445 -13.96 -21.88 -17.53
C GLN A 445 -13.90 -22.77 -16.28
N ASN A 446 -13.43 -22.20 -15.16
CA ASN A 446 -13.22 -22.91 -13.89
C ASN A 446 -14.48 -22.94 -13.02
N ASP A 447 -15.52 -22.16 -13.36
CA ASP A 447 -16.69 -21.94 -12.51
C ASP A 447 -17.41 -23.22 -12.07
N GLY A 448 -17.30 -24.30 -12.86
CA GLY A 448 -17.90 -25.60 -12.55
C GLY A 448 -17.24 -26.38 -11.42
N VAL A 449 -16.04 -25.99 -10.98
CA VAL A 449 -15.32 -26.59 -9.85
C VAL A 449 -15.10 -25.62 -8.68
N LEU A 450 -15.36 -24.33 -8.88
CA LEU A 450 -15.20 -23.30 -7.85
C LEU A 450 -16.37 -23.31 -6.87
N GLU A 451 -16.12 -22.88 -5.64
CA GLU A 451 -17.16 -22.73 -4.62
C GLU A 451 -17.92 -21.41 -4.82
N TRP A 452 -19.23 -21.44 -4.62
CA TRP A 452 -20.11 -20.27 -4.78
C TRP A 452 -21.14 -20.22 -3.64
N PRO A 453 -21.47 -19.04 -3.10
CA PRO A 453 -20.83 -17.74 -3.37
C PRO A 453 -19.36 -17.69 -2.96
N ALA A 454 -18.56 -16.88 -3.67
CA ALA A 454 -17.12 -16.74 -3.44
C ALA A 454 -16.85 -15.90 -2.19
N GLY A 455 -17.16 -16.43 -0.99
CA GLY A 455 -16.97 -15.76 0.30
C GLY A 455 -15.58 -15.91 0.89
N ASN A 456 -15.22 -15.08 1.88
CA ASN A 456 -13.94 -15.10 2.61
C ASN A 456 -12.70 -14.83 1.73
N ARG A 457 -12.84 -14.13 0.60
CA ARG A 457 -11.69 -13.73 -0.22
C ARG A 457 -11.45 -12.24 -0.08
N GLN A 458 -10.22 -11.85 0.22
CA GLN A 458 -9.82 -10.45 0.26
C GLN A 458 -9.51 -9.95 -1.16
N VAL A 459 -10.24 -8.93 -1.58
CA VAL A 459 -9.91 -8.11 -2.76
C VAL A 459 -9.06 -6.93 -2.29
N THR A 460 -7.91 -6.71 -2.92
CA THR A 460 -7.06 -5.54 -2.65
C THR A 460 -6.76 -4.81 -3.95
N PHE A 461 -7.03 -3.51 -4.01
CA PHE A 461 -6.58 -2.63 -5.08
C PHE A 461 -5.40 -1.80 -4.61
N ILE A 462 -4.40 -1.64 -5.47
CA ILE A 462 -3.27 -0.76 -5.21
C ILE A 462 -3.01 0.09 -6.46
N ILE A 463 -3.28 1.39 -6.39
CA ILE A 463 -2.84 2.34 -7.40
C ILE A 463 -1.42 2.75 -7.04
N ILE A 464 -0.48 2.48 -7.94
CA ILE A 464 0.95 2.54 -7.63
C ILE A 464 1.48 3.96 -7.80
N ASP A 465 2.12 4.49 -6.75
CA ASP A 465 3.05 5.61 -6.86
C ASP A 465 4.34 5.08 -7.50
N GLN A 466 4.67 5.51 -8.72
CA GLN A 466 5.74 4.92 -9.55
C GLN A 466 7.11 5.56 -9.28
N ASP A 467 7.36 5.97 -8.03
CA ASP A 467 8.66 6.47 -7.59
C ASP A 467 9.75 5.41 -7.87
N PRO A 468 10.90 5.80 -8.46
CA PRO A 468 12.06 4.91 -8.63
C PRO A 468 12.52 4.27 -7.32
N ASP A 469 12.37 4.98 -6.19
CA ASP A 469 12.64 4.47 -4.86
C ASP A 469 11.39 3.83 -4.26
N VAL A 470 11.38 2.50 -4.21
CA VAL A 470 10.27 1.71 -3.68
C VAL A 470 9.97 2.05 -2.22
N THR A 471 10.98 2.48 -1.46
CA THR A 471 10.79 2.87 -0.06
C THR A 471 10.06 4.20 0.08
N GLN A 472 10.04 5.02 -0.97
CA GLN A 472 9.40 6.35 -1.01
C GLN A 472 8.01 6.34 -1.66
N ARG A 473 7.58 5.20 -2.22
CA ARG A 473 6.26 5.05 -2.82
C ARG A 473 5.17 5.19 -1.75
N MET A 474 4.23 6.09 -2.00
CA MET A 474 3.03 6.26 -1.17
C MET A 474 1.80 5.85 -1.99
N SER A 475 1.75 4.57 -2.36
CA SER A 475 0.69 4.00 -3.19
C SER A 475 -0.65 3.99 -2.47
N SER A 476 -1.73 4.29 -3.19
CA SER A 476 -3.08 4.21 -2.65
C SER A 476 -3.55 2.77 -2.63
N SER A 477 -3.96 2.26 -1.47
CA SER A 477 -4.48 0.91 -1.33
C SER A 477 -5.84 0.87 -0.65
N ARG A 478 -6.71 -0.03 -1.13
CA ARG A 478 -8.02 -0.30 -0.53
C ARG A 478 -8.33 -1.79 -0.62
N SER A 479 -8.86 -2.37 0.45
CA SER A 479 -9.22 -3.79 0.49
C SER A 479 -10.55 -4.07 1.17
N PHE A 480 -11.22 -5.13 0.69
CA PHE A 480 -12.49 -5.59 1.22
C PHE A 480 -12.53 -7.13 1.16
N VAL A 481 -13.31 -7.79 2.02
CA VAL A 481 -13.52 -9.24 1.96
C VAL A 481 -14.92 -9.53 1.43
N THR A 482 -15.03 -10.54 0.57
CA THR A 482 -16.31 -10.97 0.00
C THR A 482 -17.18 -11.67 1.04
N ASP A 483 -18.38 -11.14 1.27
CA ASP A 483 -19.39 -11.74 2.16
C ASP A 483 -20.39 -12.57 1.34
N PRO A 484 -20.41 -13.91 1.47
CA PRO A 484 -21.26 -14.79 0.67
C PRO A 484 -22.76 -14.52 0.86
N ASN A 485 -23.18 -13.79 1.89
CA ASN A 485 -24.57 -13.40 2.12
C ASN A 485 -24.88 -11.99 1.60
N GLN A 486 -23.88 -11.25 1.10
CA GLN A 486 -24.05 -9.89 0.61
C GLN A 486 -24.94 -9.84 -0.63
N GLN A 487 -26.02 -9.06 -0.54
CA GLN A 487 -27.03 -8.95 -1.59
C GLN A 487 -27.22 -7.53 -2.07
N ASP A 488 -27.53 -7.39 -3.35
CA ASP A 488 -28.00 -6.17 -3.99
C ASP A 488 -29.30 -6.48 -4.75
N ASN A 489 -30.41 -5.85 -4.36
CA ASN A 489 -31.75 -6.12 -4.92
C ASN A 489 -32.10 -7.62 -5.00
N ASN A 490 -31.90 -8.36 -3.90
CA ASN A 490 -32.10 -9.82 -3.78
C ASN A 490 -31.18 -10.68 -4.68
N THR A 491 -30.12 -10.10 -5.24
CA THR A 491 -29.09 -10.83 -6.01
C THR A 491 -27.83 -10.92 -5.18
N LEU A 492 -27.30 -12.13 -4.99
CA LEU A 492 -26.03 -12.32 -4.28
C LEU A 492 -24.88 -11.75 -5.11
N ILE A 493 -24.12 -10.80 -4.53
CA ILE A 493 -23.07 -10.06 -5.25
C ILE A 493 -21.93 -10.98 -5.68
N TRP A 494 -21.60 -11.97 -4.84
CA TRP A 494 -20.46 -12.87 -5.01
C TRP A 494 -20.85 -14.28 -5.47
N ASP A 495 -22.08 -14.48 -5.92
CA ASP A 495 -22.51 -15.75 -6.51
C ASP A 495 -22.04 -15.88 -7.97
N ASN A 496 -22.20 -17.06 -8.55
CA ASN A 496 -21.72 -17.38 -9.88
C ASN A 496 -22.26 -16.36 -10.91
N PRO A 497 -21.38 -15.66 -11.67
CA PRO A 497 -21.83 -14.64 -12.61
C PRO A 497 -22.77 -15.18 -13.70
N SER A 498 -22.75 -16.47 -13.99
CA SER A 498 -23.68 -17.11 -14.93
C SER A 498 -25.12 -17.12 -14.41
N THR A 499 -25.33 -17.06 -13.10
CA THR A 499 -26.66 -17.03 -12.45
C THR A 499 -27.03 -15.65 -11.93
N ALA A 500 -26.08 -14.97 -11.27
CA ALA A 500 -26.28 -13.69 -10.59
C ALA A 500 -25.86 -12.47 -11.43
N GLY A 501 -25.14 -12.68 -12.53
CA GLY A 501 -24.61 -11.61 -13.38
C GLY A 501 -25.47 -11.28 -14.60
N SER A 502 -24.95 -10.32 -15.36
CA SER A 502 -25.52 -9.90 -16.65
C SER A 502 -24.48 -10.06 -17.76
N PHE A 503 -24.92 -10.38 -18.97
CA PHE A 503 -23.99 -10.52 -20.09
C PHE A 503 -23.41 -9.16 -20.46
N ASP A 504 -22.09 -9.01 -20.36
CA ASP A 504 -21.35 -7.80 -20.75
C ASP A 504 -20.68 -8.03 -22.12
N PRO A 505 -21.17 -7.39 -23.20
CA PRO A 505 -20.60 -7.55 -24.54
C PRO A 505 -19.14 -7.16 -24.65
N LEU A 506 -18.64 -6.27 -23.78
CA LEU A 506 -17.24 -5.83 -23.77
C LEU A 506 -16.31 -6.99 -23.45
N TYR A 507 -16.72 -7.86 -22.52
CA TYR A 507 -15.96 -9.03 -22.09
C TYR A 507 -16.40 -10.33 -22.78
N GLY A 508 -17.52 -10.30 -23.51
CA GLY A 508 -18.11 -11.46 -24.17
C GLY A 508 -18.52 -12.56 -23.18
N ARG A 509 -18.92 -12.19 -21.97
CA ARG A 509 -19.22 -13.13 -20.86
C ARG A 509 -20.15 -12.50 -19.83
N TYR A 510 -20.65 -13.29 -18.90
CA TYR A 510 -21.46 -12.77 -17.80
C TYR A 510 -20.54 -12.11 -16.75
N VAL A 511 -20.96 -10.94 -16.26
CA VAL A 511 -20.28 -10.18 -15.22
C VAL A 511 -21.26 -9.95 -14.09
N GLY A 512 -20.83 -10.28 -12.87
CA GLY A 512 -21.61 -10.12 -11.65
C GLY A 512 -21.83 -8.65 -11.27
N PRO A 513 -22.62 -8.39 -10.22
CA PRO A 513 -22.76 -7.07 -9.64
C PRO A 513 -21.39 -6.48 -9.24
N MET A 514 -21.21 -5.17 -9.44
CA MET A 514 -19.94 -4.52 -9.13
C MET A 514 -19.92 -3.94 -7.72
N PHE A 515 -18.78 -4.08 -7.05
CA PHE A 515 -18.51 -3.54 -5.72
C PHE A 515 -17.07 -3.02 -5.64
N GLY A 516 -16.83 -1.93 -4.92
CA GLY A 516 -15.53 -1.27 -4.85
C GLY A 516 -15.63 0.13 -4.28
N TRP A 517 -14.65 1.01 -4.49
CA TRP A 517 -14.56 2.33 -3.85
C TRP A 517 -14.93 3.48 -4.77
N ARG A 518 -15.72 4.44 -4.26
CA ARG A 518 -15.99 5.70 -4.97
C ARG A 518 -14.79 6.63 -5.00
N TYR A 519 -13.92 6.49 -4.00
CA TYR A 519 -12.91 7.46 -3.63
C TYR A 519 -11.62 6.72 -3.28
N ILE A 520 -10.90 6.27 -4.30
CA ILE A 520 -9.63 5.54 -4.08
C ILE A 520 -8.42 6.48 -4.14
N LEU A 521 -8.43 7.48 -5.02
CA LEU A 521 -7.30 8.41 -5.17
C LEU A 521 -7.81 9.79 -5.55
N SER A 522 -7.38 10.82 -4.82
CA SER A 522 -7.73 12.20 -5.14
C SER A 522 -6.91 12.70 -6.34
N TYR A 523 -7.45 13.69 -7.07
CA TYR A 523 -6.71 14.32 -8.18
C TYR A 523 -5.45 15.04 -7.69
N ASP A 524 -5.47 15.55 -6.46
CA ASP A 524 -4.34 16.22 -5.86
C ASP A 524 -3.15 15.27 -5.72
N TYR A 525 -3.37 14.05 -5.22
CA TYR A 525 -2.32 13.03 -5.17
C TYR A 525 -1.91 12.55 -6.55
N LEU A 526 -2.89 12.27 -7.42
CA LEU A 526 -2.65 11.83 -8.80
C LEU A 526 -1.67 12.76 -9.55
N LEU A 527 -1.78 14.07 -9.31
CA LEU A 527 -0.98 15.10 -9.99
C LEU A 527 0.29 15.50 -9.23
N ARG A 528 0.35 15.32 -7.90
CA ARG A 528 1.49 15.75 -7.07
C ARG A 528 2.57 14.69 -6.94
N ARG A 529 2.23 13.40 -6.98
CA ARG A 529 3.16 12.27 -6.88
C ARG A 529 3.34 11.55 -8.22
N HIS A 530 4.10 10.45 -8.25
CA HIS A 530 4.43 9.71 -9.47
C HIS A 530 3.37 8.65 -9.82
N PHE A 531 2.10 8.88 -9.52
CA PHE A 531 1.01 7.97 -9.94
C PHE A 531 0.90 7.90 -11.46
N LEU A 532 1.17 9.02 -12.15
CA LEU A 532 1.31 9.07 -13.60
C LEU A 532 2.78 9.17 -13.99
N LYS A 533 3.32 8.10 -14.58
CA LYS A 533 4.70 8.05 -15.10
C LYS A 533 4.69 7.64 -16.56
N ASN A 534 5.32 8.44 -17.41
CA ASN A 534 5.24 8.29 -18.87
C ASN A 534 3.79 8.25 -19.40
N ASP A 535 2.91 9.05 -18.78
CA ASP A 535 1.46 9.09 -19.03
C ASP A 535 0.73 7.74 -18.84
N ASN A 536 1.30 6.87 -17.99
CA ASN A 536 0.69 5.60 -17.61
C ASN A 536 0.25 5.63 -16.13
N LEU A 537 -0.93 5.07 -15.87
CA LEU A 537 -1.40 4.73 -14.53
C LEU A 537 -1.28 3.21 -14.32
N LEU A 538 -0.71 2.80 -13.19
CA LEU A 538 -0.50 1.38 -12.87
C LEU A 538 -1.36 0.98 -11.68
N ILE A 539 -2.18 -0.05 -11.85
CA ILE A 539 -3.09 -0.57 -10.83
C ILE A 539 -2.80 -2.06 -10.64
N PHE A 540 -2.56 -2.47 -9.40
CA PHE A 540 -2.53 -3.88 -9.01
C PHE A 540 -3.87 -4.27 -8.40
N ALA A 541 -4.27 -5.50 -8.65
CA ALA A 541 -5.44 -6.11 -8.03
C ALA A 541 -5.14 -7.55 -7.63
N ASP A 542 -5.43 -7.87 -6.38
CA ASP A 542 -5.31 -9.21 -5.82
C ASP A 542 -6.69 -9.67 -5.32
N PHE A 543 -6.98 -10.96 -5.51
CA PHE A 543 -8.20 -11.60 -5.03
C PHE A 543 -7.82 -12.98 -4.49
N GLU A 544 -7.63 -13.07 -3.18
CA GLU A 544 -7.02 -14.23 -2.52
C GLU A 544 -7.83 -14.62 -1.29
N ASP A 545 -7.73 -15.87 -0.86
CA ASP A 545 -8.37 -16.34 0.38
C ASP A 545 -7.86 -15.52 1.58
N ALA A 546 -8.78 -14.92 2.34
CA ALA A 546 -8.45 -14.08 3.48
C ALA A 546 -7.75 -14.88 4.60
N ASP A 547 -8.04 -16.18 4.70
CA ASP A 547 -7.48 -17.08 5.70
C ASP A 547 -6.12 -17.68 5.26
N ASP A 548 -5.74 -17.60 3.97
CA ASP A 548 -4.38 -17.97 3.51
C ASP A 548 -3.33 -17.03 4.12
N GLY A 549 -3.73 -15.82 4.52
CA GLY A 549 -2.92 -14.89 5.31
C GLY A 549 -2.65 -15.38 6.74
N GLU A 550 -3.58 -16.14 7.33
CA GLU A 550 -3.41 -16.82 8.63
C GLU A 550 -2.63 -18.12 8.50
N ARG A 551 -2.70 -18.82 7.35
CA ARG A 551 -1.87 -20.02 7.04
C ARG A 551 -0.44 -19.68 6.61
N ARG A 552 0.24 -18.78 7.32
CA ARG A 552 1.66 -19.02 7.56
C ARG A 552 1.70 -20.17 8.56
N ASP A 553 2.19 -21.35 8.14
CA ASP A 553 2.38 -22.50 9.03
C ASP A 553 2.93 -22.00 10.37
N ASP A 554 2.19 -22.24 11.46
CA ASP A 554 2.37 -21.80 12.86
C ASP A 554 1.41 -20.67 13.27
N ILE A 555 0.26 -20.97 13.90
CA ILE A 555 -0.36 -20.36 15.13
C ILE A 555 -1.76 -20.96 15.39
N PRO A 556 -2.07 -21.34 16.66
CA PRO A 556 -3.43 -21.47 17.19
C PRO A 556 -3.86 -20.32 18.15
N GLU A 557 -5.18 -20.12 18.22
CA GLU A 557 -5.97 -19.06 18.89
C GLU A 557 -5.90 -19.02 20.43
N ILE A 558 -6.28 -17.87 21.04
CA ILE A 558 -7.17 -17.75 22.23
C ILE A 558 -7.53 -16.27 22.56
N ASN A 559 -8.77 -16.12 23.04
CA ASN A 559 -9.65 -14.97 23.28
C ASN A 559 -9.37 -13.91 24.39
N SER A 560 -9.76 -12.67 24.04
CA SER A 560 -10.59 -11.61 24.69
C SER A 560 -10.32 -11.02 26.10
N ALA A 561 -10.27 -9.67 26.17
CA ALA A 561 -11.34 -8.77 26.69
C ALA A 561 -10.82 -7.60 27.58
N ALA A 562 -11.00 -6.34 27.15
CA ALA A 562 -10.95 -5.16 28.04
C ALA A 562 -11.82 -3.99 27.52
N GLY A 563 -12.82 -3.59 28.31
CA GLY A 563 -13.78 -2.53 27.96
C GLY A 563 -13.33 -1.12 28.35
N LEU A 564 -12.85 -0.36 27.38
CA LEU A 564 -12.65 1.09 27.46
C LEU A 564 -13.14 1.75 26.15
N SER A 565 -13.83 2.88 26.26
CA SER A 565 -14.20 3.73 25.11
C SER A 565 -13.21 4.89 25.06
N LEU A 566 -12.35 4.89 24.04
CA LEU A 566 -11.41 5.96 23.73
C LEU A 566 -11.48 6.19 22.22
N PHE A 567 -11.75 7.43 21.80
CA PHE A 567 -11.85 7.78 20.39
C PHE A 567 -10.62 8.62 20.02
N GLN A 568 -9.79 8.10 19.12
CA GLN A 568 -8.66 8.75 18.40
C GLN A 568 -7.97 9.92 19.13
N GLY A 569 -6.76 9.70 19.63
CA GLY A 569 -5.99 10.72 20.35
C GLY A 569 -4.73 10.15 21.01
N ASP A 570 -3.75 11.01 21.30
CA ASP A 570 -2.58 10.61 22.08
C ASP A 570 -3.04 10.22 23.49
N ILE A 571 -2.84 8.95 23.89
CA ILE A 571 -3.13 8.55 25.28
C ILE A 571 -2.11 9.21 26.21
N LEU A 572 -2.56 10.23 26.94
CA LEU A 572 -1.76 10.91 27.96
C LEU A 572 -1.42 9.95 29.11
N LEU A 573 -0.20 9.44 29.12
CA LEU A 573 0.29 8.60 30.21
C LEU A 573 0.73 9.46 31.41
N PRO A 574 0.40 9.08 32.65
CA PRO A 574 0.69 9.85 33.86
C PRO A 574 2.19 10.01 34.19
N LYS A 575 3.08 9.36 33.43
CA LYS A 575 4.52 9.59 33.41
C LYS A 575 4.93 9.76 31.95
N GLN A 576 5.50 10.92 31.61
CA GLN A 576 5.99 11.22 30.26
C GLN A 576 7.01 10.15 29.83
N ARG A 577 6.57 9.21 28.99
CA ARG A 577 7.41 8.15 28.40
C ARG A 577 7.88 8.67 27.06
N SER A 578 9.17 8.92 26.96
CA SER A 578 9.79 9.30 25.70
C SER A 578 10.62 8.12 25.22
N VAL A 579 10.12 7.44 24.19
CA VAL A 579 10.82 6.36 23.47
C VAL A 579 12.13 6.88 22.86
N LEU A 580 12.22 8.20 22.65
CA LEU A 580 13.37 8.89 22.11
C LEU A 580 14.47 9.08 23.15
N SER A 581 14.16 9.51 24.38
CA SER A 581 15.16 9.74 25.44
C SER A 581 15.48 8.51 26.29
N ASN A 582 14.64 7.47 26.24
CA ASN A 582 14.86 6.24 26.99
C ASN A 582 14.56 5.00 26.15
N ASP A 583 15.63 4.33 25.72
CA ASP A 583 15.61 3.07 24.97
C ASP A 583 14.82 1.95 25.68
N HIS A 584 14.56 2.09 26.99
CA HIS A 584 13.73 1.16 27.75
C HIS A 584 12.29 1.05 27.23
N TYR A 585 11.77 2.10 26.59
CA TYR A 585 10.42 2.12 26.00
C TYR A 585 10.41 1.84 24.50
N ARG A 586 11.56 1.45 23.91
CA ARG A 586 11.65 1.00 22.52
C ARG A 586 11.34 -0.48 22.43
N TRP A 587 10.62 -0.84 21.37
CA TRP A 587 10.37 -2.24 21.06
C TRP A 587 11.66 -2.97 20.68
N LYS A 588 11.69 -4.27 20.98
CA LYS A 588 12.66 -5.22 20.44
C LYS A 588 12.02 -6.00 19.32
N PHE A 589 12.79 -6.26 18.26
CA PHE A 589 12.27 -6.93 17.07
C PHE A 589 12.66 -8.41 17.00
N PRO A 590 11.80 -9.27 16.44
CA PRO A 590 10.44 -8.95 15.94
C PRO A 590 9.44 -8.65 17.07
N ILE A 591 8.52 -7.70 16.85
CA ILE A 591 7.45 -7.34 17.81
C ILE A 591 6.43 -8.49 17.85
N PRO A 592 6.19 -9.11 19.02
CA PRO A 592 5.15 -10.11 19.17
C PRO A 592 3.76 -9.48 19.04
N PHE A 593 2.84 -10.11 18.31
CA PHE A 593 1.46 -9.64 18.18
C PHE A 593 0.41 -10.75 18.36
N ILE A 594 -0.78 -10.34 18.78
CA ILE A 594 -2.00 -11.14 18.85
C ILE A 594 -3.07 -10.39 18.07
N MET A 595 -3.85 -11.10 17.23
CA MET A 595 -5.09 -10.58 16.65
C MET A 595 -6.24 -11.25 17.40
N ALA A 596 -7.10 -10.47 18.04
CA ALA A 596 -8.22 -11.00 18.79
C ALA A 596 -9.28 -11.66 17.88
N ASP A 597 -10.16 -12.47 18.45
CA ASP A 597 -11.24 -13.13 17.70
C ASP A 597 -12.34 -12.15 17.25
N ASN A 598 -12.47 -11.01 17.93
CA ASN A 598 -13.42 -9.96 17.57
C ASN A 598 -12.89 -9.02 16.48
N LEU A 599 -11.80 -9.41 15.81
CA LEU A 599 -11.02 -8.58 14.92
C LEU A 599 -11.11 -9.02 13.49
#